data_AF-A0A117LJK3-F1
#
_entry.id   AF-A0A117LJK3-F1
#
_cell.length_a   1.000
_cell.length_b   1.000
_cell.length_c   1.000
_cell.angle_alpha   90.00
_cell.angle_beta   90.00
_cell.angle_gamma   90.00
#
_symmetry.space_group_name_H-M   'P 1'
#
loop_
_entity.id
_entity.type
_entity.pdbx_description
1 polymer ?
#
loop_
_entity_poly.entity_id
_entity_poly.type
_entity_poly.pdbx_seq_one_letter_code
_entity_poly.pdbx_strand_id
1 'polypeptide(L)' 'GEVIAKKCPGRQTKDEITVFDSTGLAIQDLALAKYLYQRATMLKAGYDLDLL' A
#
# COMPACT_ATOMS: atom_id res chain seq x y z
N GLY A 1 0.40 8.23 -7.25
CA GLY A 1 1.55 7.38 -7.63
C GLY A 1 2.72 8.19 -8.14
N GLU A 2 2.48 9.17 -9.00
CA GLU A 2 3.53 9.93 -9.71
C GLU A 2 4.48 10.70 -8.79
N VAL A 3 3.98 11.28 -7.69
CA VAL A 3 4.82 11.95 -6.67
C VAL A 3 5.83 10.97 -6.07
N ILE A 4 5.39 9.78 -5.69
CA ILE A 4 6.27 8.72 -5.14
C ILE A 4 7.26 8.23 -6.21
N ALA A 5 6.79 8.09 -7.45
CA ALA A 5 7.63 7.71 -8.58
C ALA A 5 8.56 8.83 -9.08
N LYS A 6 8.57 10.00 -8.41
CA LYS A 6 9.36 11.20 -8.78
C LYS A 6 9.08 11.73 -10.20
N LYS A 7 7.90 11.41 -10.74
CA LYS A 7 7.46 11.91 -12.05
C LYS A 7 6.80 13.28 -11.96
N CYS A 8 6.32 13.67 -10.78
CA CYS A 8 5.86 15.02 -10.49
C CYS A 8 6.34 15.47 -9.10
N PRO A 9 6.56 16.78 -8.89
CA PRO A 9 6.92 17.30 -7.58
C PRO A 9 5.75 17.13 -6.59
N GLY A 10 6.08 16.88 -5.32
CA GLY A 10 5.10 17.01 -4.23
C GLY A 10 4.86 18.48 -3.87
N ARG A 11 4.28 18.73 -2.70
CA ARG A 11 4.23 20.06 -2.08
C ARG A 11 5.62 20.69 -2.01
N GLN A 12 5.76 21.95 -2.43
CA GLN A 12 7.04 22.64 -2.54
C GLN A 12 7.24 23.73 -1.49
N THR A 13 6.16 24.35 -1.00
CA THR A 13 6.24 25.45 -0.03
C THR A 13 5.28 25.25 1.15
N LYS A 14 5.50 26.03 2.21
CA LYS A 14 4.66 25.99 3.43
C LYS A 14 3.28 26.60 3.21
N ASP A 15 3.17 27.57 2.30
CA ASP A 15 1.95 28.36 2.08
C ASP A 15 0.98 27.69 1.08
N GLU A 16 1.45 26.68 0.34
CA GLU A 16 0.59 25.89 -0.54
C GLU A 16 -0.52 25.20 0.23
N ILE A 17 -1.66 24.97 -0.42
CA ILE A 17 -2.70 24.07 0.08
C ILE A 17 -2.84 22.96 -0.97
N THR A 18 -2.82 21.69 -0.53
CA THR A 18 -2.87 20.52 -1.42
C THR A 18 -3.97 19.59 -0.92
N VAL A 19 -4.77 19.06 -1.85
CA VAL A 19 -5.80 18.06 -1.54
C VAL A 19 -5.37 16.73 -2.14
N PHE A 20 -5.45 15.67 -1.33
CA PHE A 20 -5.35 14.32 -1.81
C PHE A 20 -6.76 13.75 -1.93
N ASP A 21 -7.20 13.53 -3.16
CA ASP A 21 -8.47 12.90 -3.46
C ASP A 21 -8.20 11.49 -3.98
N SER A 22 -8.63 10.48 -3.22
CA SER A 22 -8.38 9.09 -3.52
C SER A 22 -9.63 8.27 -3.27
N THR A 23 -10.03 7.50 -4.29
CA THR A 23 -11.14 6.56 -4.22
C THR A 23 -10.74 5.17 -3.71
N GLY A 24 -9.43 4.91 -3.56
CA GLY A 24 -8.87 3.58 -3.28
C GLY A 24 -8.76 2.72 -4.54
N LEU A 25 -7.75 1.83 -4.57
CA LEU A 25 -7.49 0.90 -5.67
C LEU A 25 -7.18 -0.49 -5.11
N ALA A 26 -7.81 -1.54 -5.67
CA ALA A 26 -7.64 -2.92 -5.22
C ALA A 26 -6.17 -3.40 -5.20
N ILE A 27 -5.31 -2.82 -6.03
CA ILE A 27 -3.87 -3.12 -6.04
C ILE A 27 -3.19 -2.75 -4.71
N GLN A 28 -3.68 -1.73 -4.01
CA GLN A 28 -3.16 -1.30 -2.71
C GLN A 28 -3.45 -2.37 -1.65
N ASP A 29 -4.66 -2.92 -1.64
CA ASP A 29 -5.06 -4.00 -0.75
C ASP A 29 -4.26 -5.28 -1.02
N LEU A 30 -4.11 -5.65 -2.30
CA LEU A 30 -3.37 -6.85 -2.69
C LEU A 30 -1.88 -6.73 -2.32
N ALA A 31 -1.28 -5.55 -2.50
CA ALA A 31 0.12 -5.31 -2.11
C ALA A 31 0.32 -5.48 -0.61
N LEU A 32 -0.62 -4.96 0.20
CA LEU A 32 -0.60 -5.13 1.66
C LEU A 32 -0.83 -6.59 2.06
N ALA A 33 -1.81 -7.26 1.47
CA ALA A 33 -2.12 -8.65 1.74
C ALA A 33 -0.91 -9.56 1.46
N LYS A 34 -0.23 -9.35 0.34
CA LYS A 34 1.01 -10.09 0.01
C LYS A 34 2.09 -9.88 1.06
N TYR A 35 2.33 -8.63 1.46
CA TYR A 35 3.34 -8.31 2.48
C TYR A 35 3.02 -8.98 3.82
N LEU A 36 1.78 -8.86 4.28
CA LEU A 36 1.32 -9.45 5.54
C LEU A 36 1.39 -10.97 5.49
N TYR A 37 0.95 -11.59 4.39
CA TYR A 37 1.03 -13.02 4.19
C TYR A 37 2.48 -13.52 4.30
N GLN A 38 3.42 -12.88 3.58
CA GLN A 38 4.84 -13.24 3.66
C GLN A 38 5.39 -13.14 5.09
N ARG A 39 5.02 -12.09 5.82
CA ARG A 39 5.41 -11.93 7.23
C ARG A 39 4.81 -12.98 8.14
N ALA A 40 3.52 -13.26 7.97
CA ALA A 40 2.80 -14.27 8.72
C ALA A 40 3.43 -15.65 8.53
N THR A 41 3.79 -16.02 7.29
CA THR A 41 4.51 -17.27 6.99
C THR A 41 5.86 -17.35 7.70
N MET A 42 6.68 -16.29 7.65
CA MET A 42 8.00 -16.28 8.32
C MET A 42 7.88 -16.39 9.85
N LEU A 43 6.86 -15.77 10.42
CA LEU A 43 6.60 -15.77 11.87
C LEU A 43 5.80 -16.99 12.33
N LYS A 44 5.41 -17.89 11.42
CA LYS A 44 4.48 -19.00 11.69
C LYS A 44 3.20 -18.53 12.39
N ALA A 45 2.69 -17.37 11.96
CA ALA A 45 1.44 -16.81 12.44
C ALA A 45 0.32 -17.16 11.46
N GLY A 46 -0.66 -17.94 11.90
CA GLY A 46 -1.79 -18.39 11.08
C GLY A 46 -1.98 -19.90 11.13
N TYR A 47 -2.91 -20.40 10.33
CA TYR A 47 -3.23 -21.81 10.20
C TYR A 47 -3.25 -22.19 8.73
N ASP A 48 -2.66 -23.33 8.40
CA ASP A 48 -2.85 -23.96 7.11
C ASP A 48 -4.24 -24.61 7.10
N LEU A 49 -5.02 -24.30 6.07
CA LEU A 49 -6.35 -24.86 5.86
C LEU A 49 -6.33 -25.65 4.56
N ASP A 50 -6.72 -26.91 4.64
CA ASP A 50 -6.97 -27.69 3.44
C ASP A 50 -8.35 -27.33 2.88
N LEU A 51 -8.43 -27.13 1.57
CA LEU A 51 -9.65 -26.71 0.88
C LEU A 51 -10.38 -27.89 0.22
N LEU A 52 -9.90 -29.12 0.42
CA LEU A 52 -10.38 -30.36 -0.17
C LEU A 52 -10.85 -31.35 0.89
#